data_AF-A0A7M3ME71-F1
#
_entry.id   AF-A0A7M3ME71-F1
#
_cell.length_a   1.000
_cell.length_b   1.000
_cell.length_c   1.000
_cell.angle_alpha   90.00
_cell.angle_beta   90.00
_cell.angle_gamma   90.00
#
_symmetry.space_group_name_H-M   'P 1'
#
loop_
_entity.id
_entity.type
_entity.pdbx_description
1 polymer ?
#
loop_
_entity_poly.entity_id
_entity_poly.type
_entity_poly.pdbx_seq_one_letter_code
_entity_poly.pdbx_strand_id
1 'polypeptide(L)'
;MNFKQIKVLMDECFSGIEEKAKAGEMPALDDVNEFIRLVKRMSMFTRDEWADDFEDFNYMANQLHHAVNKGELGNAIQIVESLNEAQTYCHQSHRY
;
A
#
# COMPACT_ATOMS: atom_id res chain seq x y z
N MET A 1 -6.56 -15.85 7.52
CA MET A 1 -6.70 -14.46 7.98
C MET A 1 -8.05 -13.95 7.53
N ASN A 2 -8.74 -13.19 8.38
CA ASN A 2 -9.94 -12.45 7.98
C ASN A 2 -9.57 -11.05 7.48
N PHE A 3 -10.54 -10.35 6.88
CA PHE A 3 -10.37 -8.98 6.37
C PHE A 3 -9.72 -8.03 7.39
N LYS A 4 -10.21 -8.05 8.65
CA LYS A 4 -9.71 -7.17 9.72
C LYS A 4 -8.22 -7.42 10.01
N GLN A 5 -7.79 -8.68 10.02
CA GLN A 5 -6.38 -9.04 10.21
C GLN A 5 -5.49 -8.59 9.05
N ILE A 6 -5.97 -8.73 7.79
CA ILE A 6 -5.23 -8.25 6.61
C ILE A 6 -5.04 -6.75 6.69
N LYS A 7 -6.12 -6.02 7.01
CA LYS A 7 -6.09 -4.56 7.12
C LYS A 7 -5.07 -4.10 8.17
N VAL A 8 -5.10 -4.68 9.37
CA VAL A 8 -4.14 -4.32 10.44
C VAL A 8 -2.70 -4.57 10.01
N LEU A 9 -2.41 -5.75 9.44
CA LEU A 9 -1.06 -6.07 8.99
C LEU A 9 -0.60 -5.16 7.84
N MET A 10 -1.52 -4.79 6.95
CA MET A 10 -1.24 -3.86 5.85
C MET A 10 -0.92 -2.47 6.38
N ASP A 11 -1.66 -1.98 7.39
CA ASP A 11 -1.42 -0.70 8.04
C ASP A 11 -0.08 -0.67 8.79
N GLU A 12 0.23 -1.72 9.55
CA GLU A 12 1.51 -1.85 10.27
C GLU A 12 2.69 -1.88 9.29
N CYS A 13 2.57 -2.66 8.22
CA CYS A 13 3.60 -2.77 7.18
C CYS A 13 3.79 -1.44 6.44
N PHE A 14 2.70 -0.79 6.05
CA PHE A 14 2.76 0.48 5.34
C PHE A 14 3.29 1.62 6.22
N SER A 15 3.00 1.62 7.52
CA SER A 15 3.53 2.62 8.46
C SER A 15 5.07 2.62 8.48
N GLY A 16 5.71 1.45 8.47
CA GLY A 16 7.16 1.35 8.38
C GLY A 16 7.73 1.88 7.06
N ILE A 17 7.05 1.61 5.95
CA ILE A 17 7.39 2.15 4.62
C ILE A 17 7.27 3.67 4.60
N GLU A 18 6.18 4.20 5.18
CA GLU A 18 5.89 5.63 5.27
C GLU A 18 6.92 6.38 6.11
N GLU A 19 7.31 5.83 7.27
CA GLU A 19 8.36 6.40 8.12
C GLU A 19 9.69 6.52 7.39
N LYS A 20 10.07 5.50 6.61
CA LYS A 20 11.29 5.53 5.79
C LYS A 20 11.24 6.58 4.71
N ALA A 21 10.14 6.64 3.95
CA ALA A 21 9.95 7.64 2.92
C ALA A 21 9.98 9.07 3.49
N LYS A 22 9.31 9.32 4.63
CA LYS A 22 9.34 10.61 5.33
C LYS A 22 10.73 11.02 5.82
N ALA A 23 11.57 10.05 6.18
CA ALA A 23 12.96 10.29 6.54
C ALA A 23 13.87 10.55 5.32
N GLY A 24 13.34 10.46 4.08
CA GLY A 24 14.13 10.54 2.86
C GLY A 24 14.96 9.27 2.61
N GLU A 25 14.58 8.15 3.22
CA GLU A 25 15.25 6.86 3.07
C GLU A 25 14.45 5.96 2.12
N MET A 26 15.16 5.10 1.39
CA MET A 26 14.52 4.08 0.56
C MET A 26 13.87 3.02 1.46
N PRO A 27 12.56 2.74 1.29
CA PRO A 27 11.93 1.61 1.96
C PRO A 27 12.61 0.28 1.61
N ALA A 28 12.68 -0.66 2.55
CA ALA A 28 13.27 -1.95 2.27
C ALA A 28 12.40 -2.73 1.27
N LEU A 29 13.05 -3.38 0.30
CA LEU A 29 12.35 -4.17 -0.72
C LEU A 29 11.50 -5.29 -0.11
N ASP A 30 11.98 -5.91 0.98
CA ASP A 30 11.26 -6.97 1.68
C ASP A 30 9.96 -6.45 2.32
N ASP A 31 9.97 -5.25 2.91
CA ASP A 31 8.77 -4.63 3.48
C ASP A 31 7.75 -4.32 2.38
N VAL A 32 8.21 -3.79 1.25
CA VAL A 32 7.35 -3.47 0.09
C VAL A 32 6.78 -4.74 -0.56
N ASN A 33 7.56 -5.83 -0.60
CA ASN A 33 7.09 -7.14 -1.05
C ASN A 33 5.97 -7.69 -0.16
N GLU A 34 6.15 -7.57 1.16
CA GLU A 34 5.12 -8.00 2.11
C GLU A 34 3.86 -7.15 1.98
N PHE A 35 4.01 -5.82 1.83
CA PHE A 35 2.89 -4.92 1.57
C PHE A 35 2.09 -5.35 0.33
N ILE A 36 2.74 -5.56 -0.82
CA ILE A 36 2.06 -6.03 -2.05
C ILE A 36 1.37 -7.38 -1.83
N ARG A 37 1.97 -8.29 -1.08
CA ARG A 37 1.36 -9.58 -0.76
C ARG A 37 0.06 -9.39 0.03
N LEU A 38 0.03 -8.44 0.97
CA LEU A 38 -1.15 -8.10 1.76
C LEU A 38 -2.22 -7.39 0.90
N VAL A 39 -1.83 -6.44 0.05
CA VAL A 39 -2.72 -5.79 -0.92
C VAL A 39 -3.39 -6.83 -1.83
N LYS A 40 -2.62 -7.76 -2.41
CA LYS A 40 -3.18 -8.85 -3.24
C LYS A 40 -4.11 -9.78 -2.48
N ARG A 41 -3.96 -9.92 -1.16
CA ARG A 41 -4.91 -10.69 -0.33
C ARG A 41 -6.18 -9.91 -0.02
N MET A 42 -6.09 -8.58 0.06
CA MET A 42 -7.23 -7.70 0.24
C MET A 42 -8.23 -7.79 -0.92
N SER A 43 -7.75 -8.04 -2.14
CA SER A 43 -8.60 -8.21 -3.34
C SER A 43 -9.69 -9.27 -3.19
N MET A 44 -9.45 -10.30 -2.37
CA MET A 44 -10.42 -11.37 -2.09
C MET A 44 -11.65 -10.88 -1.31
N PHE A 45 -11.57 -9.68 -0.72
CA PHE A 45 -12.63 -9.06 0.07
C PHE A 45 -13.21 -7.82 -0.61
N THR A 46 -12.69 -7.49 -1.80
CA THR A 46 -13.16 -6.37 -2.60
C THR A 46 -14.56 -6.65 -3.14
N ARG A 47 -15.43 -5.64 -3.02
CA ARG A 47 -16.79 -5.67 -3.56
C ARG A 47 -16.84 -4.78 -4.79
N ASP A 48 -17.79 -5.05 -5.68
CA ASP A 48 -17.95 -4.31 -6.94
C ASP A 48 -18.02 -2.79 -6.76
N GLU A 49 -18.58 -2.31 -5.64
CA GLU A 49 -18.72 -0.89 -5.31
C GLU A 49 -17.40 -0.11 -5.20
N TRP A 50 -16.28 -0.79 -4.94
CA TRP A 50 -14.96 -0.18 -4.76
C TRP A 50 -13.85 -0.97 -5.47
N ALA A 51 -14.23 -1.79 -6.44
CA ALA A 51 -13.29 -2.62 -7.20
C ALA A 51 -12.29 -1.77 -8.00
N ASP A 52 -12.79 -0.71 -8.65
CA ASP A 52 -11.96 0.21 -9.44
C ASP A 52 -10.95 0.96 -8.55
N ASP A 53 -11.41 1.51 -7.41
CA ASP A 53 -10.54 2.19 -6.44
C ASP A 53 -9.45 1.26 -5.88
N PHE A 54 -9.81 -0.01 -5.64
CA PHE A 54 -8.86 -1.02 -5.21
C PHE A 54 -7.86 -1.37 -6.31
N GLU A 55 -8.29 -1.43 -7.57
CA GLU A 55 -7.41 -1.71 -8.70
C GLU A 55 -6.36 -0.59 -8.85
N ASP A 56 -6.76 0.67 -8.72
CA ASP A 56 -5.86 1.83 -8.72
C ASP A 56 -4.88 1.78 -7.54
N PHE A 57 -5.36 1.45 -6.34
CA PHE A 57 -4.50 1.28 -5.16
C PHE A 57 -3.48 0.15 -5.35
N ASN A 58 -3.91 -1.00 -5.86
CA ASN A 58 -3.04 -2.13 -6.16
C ASN A 58 -2.04 -1.77 -7.26
N TYR A 59 -2.44 -1.02 -8.29
CA TYR A 59 -1.52 -0.52 -9.30
C TYR A 59 -0.42 0.36 -8.69
N MET A 60 -0.77 1.33 -7.85
CA MET A 60 0.19 2.18 -7.14
C MET A 60 1.13 1.38 -6.24
N ALA A 61 0.64 0.36 -5.54
CA ALA A 61 1.47 -0.52 -4.72
C ALA A 61 2.53 -1.27 -5.57
N ASN A 62 2.16 -1.73 -6.77
CA ASN A 62 3.14 -2.35 -7.69
C ASN A 62 4.14 -1.33 -8.25
N GLN A 63 3.72 -0.08 -8.50
CA GLN A 63 4.62 0.99 -8.91
C GLN A 63 5.66 1.33 -7.83
N LEU A 64 5.26 1.31 -6.55
CA LEU A 64 6.19 1.49 -5.42
C LEU A 64 7.29 0.43 -5.44
N HIS A 65 6.92 -0.84 -5.59
CA HIS A 65 7.91 -1.92 -5.68
C HIS A 65 8.87 -1.75 -6.85
N HIS A 66 8.36 -1.31 -8.01
CA HIS A 66 9.21 -1.04 -9.16
C HIS A 66 10.22 0.09 -8.89
N ALA A 67 9.76 1.20 -8.29
CA ALA A 67 10.62 2.32 -7.94
C ALA A 67 11.69 1.92 -6.93
N VAL A 68 11.32 1.16 -5.89
CA VAL A 68 12.23 0.66 -4.86
C VAL A 68 13.26 -0.31 -5.46
N ASN A 69 12.81 -1.25 -6.29
CA ASN A 69 13.68 -2.21 -6.97
C ASN A 69 14.69 -1.54 -7.92
N LYS A 70 14.33 -0.38 -8.48
CA LYS A 70 15.21 0.42 -9.35
C LYS A 70 16.07 1.43 -8.60
N GLY A 71 15.88 1.61 -7.30
CA GLY A 71 16.58 2.64 -6.53
C GLY A 71 16.10 4.08 -6.80
N GLU A 72 14.90 4.25 -7.37
CA GLU A 72 14.34 5.56 -7.73
C GLU A 72 13.70 6.25 -6.51
N LEU A 73 14.53 6.77 -5.59
CA LEU A 73 14.08 7.30 -4.29
C LEU A 73 12.99 8.37 -4.40
N GLY A 74 13.17 9.38 -5.27
CA GLY A 74 12.18 10.45 -5.41
C GLY A 74 10.82 9.94 -5.88
N ASN A 75 10.81 8.96 -6.79
CA ASN A 75 9.60 8.32 -7.28
C ASN A 75 8.95 7.46 -6.18
N ALA A 76 9.75 6.69 -5.43
CA ALA A 76 9.27 5.89 -4.31
C ALA A 76 8.59 6.77 -3.23
N ILE A 77 9.19 7.90 -2.87
CA ILE A 77 8.61 8.84 -1.90
C ILE A 77 7.26 9.38 -2.40
N GLN A 78 7.19 9.85 -3.64
CA GLN A 78 5.94 10.37 -4.23
C GLN A 78 4.84 9.31 -4.25
N ILE A 79 5.17 8.06 -4.59
CA ILE A 79 4.18 6.97 -4.61
C ILE A 79 3.70 6.65 -3.19
N VAL A 80 4.58 6.67 -2.18
CA VAL A 80 4.20 6.45 -0.78
C VAL A 80 3.24 7.54 -0.30
N GLU A 81 3.48 8.81 -0.64
CA GLU A 81 2.56 9.90 -0.33
C GLU A 81 1.17 9.68 -0.96
N SER A 82 1.13 9.34 -2.25
CA SER A 82 -0.14 9.03 -2.95
C SER A 82 -0.86 7.82 -2.36
N LEU A 83 -0.12 6.77 -1.99
CA LEU A 83 -0.68 5.56 -1.36
C LEU A 83 -1.30 5.88 0.01
N ASN A 84 -0.69 6.76 0.79
CA ASN A 84 -1.21 7.18 2.09
C ASN A 84 -2.54 7.94 1.96
N GLU A 85 -2.64 8.83 0.97
CA GLU A 85 -3.88 9.52 0.63
C GLU A 85 -4.97 8.53 0.19
N ALA A 86 -4.62 7.58 -0.69
CA ALA A 86 -5.55 6.56 -1.19
C ALA A 86 -5.98 5.56 -0.10
N GLN A 87 -5.10 5.22 0.84
CA GLN A 87 -5.41 4.34 1.98
C GLN A 87 -6.47 4.97 2.88
N THR A 88 -6.43 6.29 3.08
CA THR A 88 -7.45 7.04 3.83
C THR A 88 -8.83 6.86 3.20
N TYR A 89 -8.93 6.86 1.87
CA TYR A 89 -10.18 6.64 1.14
C TYR A 89 -10.67 5.18 1.25
N CYS A 90 -9.78 4.20 1.01
CA CYS A 90 -10.12 2.79 1.17
C CYS A 90 -10.52 2.44 2.63
N HIS A 91 -10.01 3.18 3.62
CA HIS A 91 -10.19 2.89 5.04
C HIS A 91 -11.40 3.59 5.67
N GLN A 92 -11.79 4.77 5.17
CA GLN A 92 -12.96 5.51 5.65
C GLN A 92 -14.27 5.04 5.03
N SER A 93 -14.27 4.65 3.75
CA SER A 93 -15.47 4.24 3.01
C SER A 93 -16.09 2.93 3.51
N HIS A 94 -15.35 2.13 4.28
CA HIS A 94 -15.74 0.75 4.64
C HIS A 94 -15.85 0.51 6.15
N ARG A 95 -16.36 1.50 6.90
CA ARG A 95 -16.64 1.36 8.34
C ARG A 95 -17.90 0.54 8.68
N TYR A 96 -18.54 -0.12 7.72
CA TYR A 96 -19.78 -0.88 7.94
C TYR A 96 -19.74 -2.27 7.31
#